data_AF-A9V731-F1
#
_entry.id   AF-A9V731-F1
#
_cell.length_a   1.000
_cell.length_b   1.000
_cell.length_c   1.000
_cell.angle_alpha   90.00
_cell.angle_beta   90.00
_cell.angle_gamma   90.00
#
_symmetry.space_group_name_H-M   'P 1'
#
loop_
_entity.id
_entity.type
_entity.pdbx_description
1 polymer ?
#
loop_
_entity_poly.entity_id
_entity_poly.type
_entity_poly.pdbx_seq_one_letter_code
_entity_poly.pdbx_strand_id
1 'polypeptide(L)'
;MTAHDANLLLLLLLLLLLLRSGCEEVTLWDGSQGQGTVLTVRCQRALEGAYLGCSIAVNGVCLTVVTMNPEAEGSAAGTFVVNLAPETLRRSNLAQLRMGDGVNLERAMLATDRNSGHMVQGHVDATGRVVRRYREGDSLWIHVQTDAHLIAHIVEKGFIAVDGTSLTVCEVDRSAHTFSFMLIPHTQSAVVIPRRQIGHEVNLEVDVVAKYVAASMQGFEARLAALELARGADSTTPNPAATAATTPAAPQTHQSVIPGMTAVTAMQTSATGDEEIQEIQRQGKTVHGEGLSVPDLPRELAQHCRIGVVYTCWHPELINALRDNTREQLVAKGVLPENIVEMACPGSYELPYAARCLKHKTSGLSAIICIGILIKGGTIHMEVIANAVSSQIMELQFQLKIPVIFGVLTVMSLEQAAERAHSSLGASWANSALAMVNIDQEVRLRLASAEQIRRNREVQ
;
A
#
# COMPACT_ATOMS: atom_id res chain seq x y z
N MET A 1 42.32 -29.57 4.11
CA MET A 1 40.91 -29.85 3.75
C MET A 1 40.46 -31.02 4.59
N THR A 2 39.93 -30.73 5.78
CA THR A 2 39.47 -31.74 6.74
C THR A 2 38.13 -32.29 6.28
N ALA A 3 37.83 -33.54 6.66
CA ALA A 3 36.63 -34.30 6.30
C ALA A 3 35.28 -33.69 6.78
N HIS A 4 35.27 -32.44 7.22
CA HIS A 4 34.07 -31.71 7.66
C HIS A 4 33.39 -30.96 6.50
N ASP A 5 34.12 -30.59 5.45
CA ASP A 5 33.53 -29.88 4.30
C ASP A 5 32.90 -30.82 3.26
N ALA A 6 33.15 -32.13 3.36
CA ALA A 6 32.52 -33.13 2.49
C ALA A 6 31.07 -33.49 2.91
N ASN A 7 30.62 -33.04 4.09
CA ASN A 7 29.27 -33.31 4.61
C ASN A 7 28.22 -32.23 4.27
N LEU A 8 28.63 -31.08 3.71
CA LEU A 8 27.67 -30.12 3.13
C LEU A 8 27.23 -30.48 1.71
N LEU A 9 28.00 -31.34 1.03
CA LEU A 9 27.83 -31.70 -0.38
C LEU A 9 27.20 -33.07 -0.62
N LEU A 10 26.88 -33.82 0.45
CA LEU A 10 25.88 -34.88 0.36
C LEU A 10 24.49 -34.25 0.55
N LEU A 11 24.04 -33.59 -0.52
CA LEU A 11 22.64 -33.37 -0.88
C LEU A 11 21.75 -34.40 -0.15
N LEU A 12 20.77 -34.04 0.67
CA LEU A 12 19.39 -33.73 0.26
C LEU A 12 18.81 -34.66 -0.84
N LEU A 13 19.37 -35.87 -0.97
CA LEU A 13 18.87 -37.00 -1.74
C LEU A 13 17.61 -37.52 -1.02
N LEU A 14 16.43 -37.18 -1.54
CA LEU A 14 15.71 -37.88 -2.61
C LEU A 14 14.88 -39.05 -2.09
N LEU A 15 13.58 -38.99 -2.39
CA LEU A 15 12.49 -39.95 -2.13
C LEU A 15 11.88 -39.91 -0.74
N LEU A 16 11.17 -38.81 -0.49
CA LEU A 16 10.10 -38.78 0.50
C LEU A 16 8.85 -39.35 -0.16
N LEU A 17 8.72 -40.67 -0.08
CA LEU A 17 7.52 -41.38 -0.53
C LEU A 17 6.33 -40.87 0.29
N LEU A 18 5.39 -40.22 -0.40
CA LEU A 18 4.00 -40.19 0.03
C LEU A 18 3.55 -41.63 0.29
N LEU A 19 3.15 -41.93 1.52
CA LEU A 19 2.85 -43.30 1.94
C LEU A 19 1.36 -43.64 1.81
N ARG A 20 0.48 -42.64 1.84
CA ARG A 20 -0.96 -42.80 1.66
C ARG A 20 -1.61 -41.43 1.41
N SER A 21 -2.48 -41.36 0.41
CA SER A 21 -3.57 -40.37 0.35
C SER A 21 -4.87 -41.17 0.40
N GLY A 22 -5.73 -40.88 1.38
CA GLY A 22 -6.96 -41.64 1.60
C GLY A 22 -7.92 -40.92 2.54
N CYS A 23 -9.20 -41.32 2.46
CA CYS A 23 -10.20 -40.89 3.43
C CYS A 23 -10.02 -41.72 4.70
N GLU A 24 -9.65 -41.08 5.80
CA GLU A 24 -9.56 -41.70 7.12
C GLU A 24 -10.60 -41.07 8.06
N GLU A 25 -10.94 -41.81 9.11
CA GLU A 25 -11.84 -41.34 10.15
C GLU A 25 -11.11 -40.30 11.03
N VAL A 26 -11.69 -39.12 11.18
CA VAL A 26 -11.09 -38.01 11.93
C VAL A 26 -12.09 -37.48 12.94
N THR A 27 -11.68 -37.35 14.20
CA THR A 27 -12.49 -36.74 15.25
C THR A 27 -12.62 -35.23 15.02
N LEU A 28 -13.84 -34.74 14.93
CA LEU A 28 -14.18 -33.33 14.77
C LEU A 28 -14.21 -32.60 16.12
N TRP A 29 -14.30 -31.27 16.09
CA TRP A 29 -14.27 -30.41 17.27
C TRP A 29 -15.41 -30.68 18.28
N ASP A 30 -16.53 -31.22 17.82
CA ASP A 30 -17.70 -31.59 18.62
C ASP A 30 -17.66 -33.06 19.11
N GLY A 31 -16.57 -33.77 18.84
CA GLY A 31 -16.38 -35.19 19.19
C GLY A 31 -17.02 -36.17 18.21
N SER A 32 -17.73 -35.69 17.18
CA SER A 32 -18.24 -36.55 16.12
C SER A 32 -17.13 -37.09 15.21
N GLN A 33 -17.39 -38.20 14.53
CA GLN A 33 -16.45 -38.78 13.56
C GLN A 33 -16.79 -38.28 12.15
N GLY A 34 -15.78 -37.74 11.47
CA GLY A 34 -15.86 -37.31 10.07
C GLY A 34 -14.92 -38.12 9.18
N GLN A 35 -15.00 -37.88 7.88
CA GLN A 35 -14.04 -38.40 6.91
C GLN A 35 -13.14 -37.26 6.42
N GLY A 36 -11.83 -37.42 6.55
CA GLY A 36 -10.82 -36.45 6.14
C GLY A 36 -9.82 -37.04 5.17
N THR A 37 -9.30 -36.23 4.24
CA THR A 37 -8.18 -36.68 3.39
C THR A 37 -6.88 -36.51 4.15
N VAL A 38 -6.15 -37.59 4.31
CA VAL A 38 -4.89 -37.63 5.07
C VAL A 38 -3.71 -37.77 4.13
N LEU A 39 -2.61 -37.09 4.44
CA LEU A 39 -1.35 -37.16 3.73
C LEU A 39 -0.23 -37.58 4.69
N THR A 40 0.36 -38.75 4.46
CA THR A 40 1.55 -39.19 5.20
C THR A 40 2.81 -38.92 4.40
N VAL A 41 3.71 -38.13 4.98
CA VAL A 41 4.98 -37.76 4.38
C VAL A 41 6.12 -38.37 5.18
N ARG A 42 6.97 -39.14 4.51
CA ARG A 42 8.25 -39.57 5.10
C ARG A 42 9.22 -38.39 5.05
N CYS A 43 9.99 -38.12 6.10
CA CYS A 43 11.11 -37.18 6.08
C CYS A 43 11.98 -37.35 7.33
N GLN A 44 13.24 -36.92 7.26
CA GLN A 44 14.11 -36.85 8.44
C GLN A 44 14.33 -35.40 8.88
N ARG A 45 14.88 -34.57 7.98
CA ARG A 45 15.25 -33.18 8.30
C ARG A 45 14.08 -32.29 8.75
N ALA A 46 12.91 -32.40 8.12
CA ALA A 46 11.78 -31.55 8.48
C ALA A 46 11.15 -31.95 9.82
N LEU A 47 11.43 -33.15 10.34
CA LEU A 47 11.03 -33.62 11.67
C LEU A 47 11.98 -33.14 12.79
N GLU A 48 13.18 -32.67 12.45
CA GLU A 48 14.11 -32.15 13.46
C GLU A 48 13.51 -30.92 14.14
N GLY A 49 13.22 -31.03 15.44
CA GLY A 49 12.57 -29.96 16.23
C GLY A 49 11.07 -29.77 15.96
N ALA A 50 10.44 -30.67 15.19
CA ALA A 50 8.99 -30.63 14.99
C ALA A 50 8.24 -31.10 16.25
N TYR A 51 7.03 -30.58 16.45
CA TYR A 51 6.12 -30.95 17.54
C TYR A 51 4.69 -31.10 17.00
N LEU A 52 3.82 -31.84 17.71
CA LEU A 52 2.43 -32.00 17.28
C LEU A 52 1.74 -30.63 17.26
N GLY A 53 1.06 -30.31 16.15
CA GLY A 53 0.45 -29.02 15.92
C GLY A 53 1.36 -27.97 15.27
N CYS A 54 2.65 -28.27 15.03
CA CYS A 54 3.51 -27.37 14.27
C CYS A 54 3.13 -27.34 12.78
N SER A 55 3.59 -26.30 12.07
CA SER A 55 3.35 -26.12 10.65
C SER A 55 4.56 -26.52 9.81
N ILE A 56 4.31 -27.35 8.80
CA ILE A 56 5.28 -27.72 7.76
C ILE A 56 4.64 -27.45 6.40
N ALA A 57 5.34 -26.70 5.55
CA ALA A 57 4.93 -26.47 4.17
C ALA A 57 5.25 -27.70 3.31
N VAL A 58 4.26 -28.22 2.60
CA VAL A 58 4.41 -29.33 1.63
C VAL A 58 4.09 -28.80 0.24
N ASN A 59 5.08 -28.77 -0.66
CA ASN A 59 4.99 -28.06 -1.94
C ASN A 59 4.46 -26.62 -1.77
N GLY A 60 4.87 -25.92 -0.71
CA GLY A 60 4.40 -24.56 -0.42
C GLY A 60 3.00 -24.47 0.17
N VAL A 61 2.34 -25.58 0.53
CA VAL A 61 1.07 -25.54 1.27
C VAL A 61 1.38 -25.69 2.77
N CYS A 62 1.05 -24.69 3.57
CA CYS A 62 1.17 -24.74 5.03
C CYS A 62 0.19 -25.77 5.60
N LEU A 63 0.70 -26.81 6.26
CA LEU A 63 -0.09 -27.89 6.82
C LEU A 63 0.30 -28.14 8.28
N THR A 64 -0.71 -28.44 9.10
CA THR A 64 -0.53 -28.73 10.52
C THR A 64 -0.27 -30.21 10.74
N VAL A 65 0.81 -30.51 11.46
CA VAL A 65 1.18 -31.88 11.79
C VAL A 65 0.29 -32.46 12.88
N VAL A 66 -0.49 -33.50 12.56
CA VAL A 66 -1.44 -34.16 13.47
C VAL A 66 -0.92 -35.46 14.08
N THR A 67 0.11 -36.05 13.48
CA THR A 67 0.76 -37.27 13.98
C THR A 67 2.22 -37.26 13.54
N MET A 68 3.13 -37.80 14.34
CA MET A 68 4.53 -37.97 13.95
C MET A 68 5.08 -39.27 14.50
N ASN A 69 5.87 -39.95 13.68
CA ASN A 69 6.68 -41.09 14.08
C ASN A 69 8.13 -40.76 13.70
N PRO A 70 8.89 -40.13 14.61
CA PRO A 70 10.26 -39.68 14.35
C PRO A 70 11.22 -40.84 14.04
N GLU A 71 10.90 -42.03 14.53
CA GLU A 71 11.62 -43.28 14.30
C GLU A 71 10.58 -44.38 14.06
N ALA A 72 10.55 -44.95 12.86
CA ALA A 72 9.82 -46.20 12.63
C ALA A 72 10.83 -47.34 12.78
N GLU A 73 10.57 -48.29 13.69
CA GLU A 73 11.41 -49.48 13.87
C GLU A 73 11.69 -50.15 12.51
N GLY A 74 12.96 -50.11 12.06
CA GLY A 74 13.40 -50.67 10.77
C GLY A 74 13.39 -49.72 9.55
N SER A 75 13.03 -48.43 9.70
CA SER A 75 13.09 -47.43 8.61
C SER A 75 14.22 -46.40 8.84
N ALA A 76 14.93 -46.02 7.77
CA ALA A 76 15.99 -45.01 7.80
C ALA A 76 15.48 -43.55 7.92
N ALA A 77 14.16 -43.31 7.90
CA ALA A 77 13.57 -41.98 8.01
C ALA A 77 12.20 -42.01 8.71
N GLY A 78 11.93 -40.98 9.53
CA GLY A 78 10.66 -40.76 10.21
C GLY A 78 9.50 -40.37 9.27
N THR A 79 8.30 -40.25 9.83
CA THR A 79 7.08 -39.87 9.10
C THR A 79 6.25 -38.85 9.86
N PHE A 80 5.52 -38.01 9.13
CA PHE A 80 4.51 -37.13 9.70
C PHE A 80 3.16 -37.19 8.95
N VAL A 81 2.16 -36.97 9.78
CA VAL A 81 0.72 -36.88 9.63
C VAL A 81 0.15 -35.50 9.26
N VAL A 82 -0.49 -35.24 8.11
CA VAL A 82 -1.28 -34.00 7.94
C VAL A 82 -2.67 -34.27 7.36
N ASN A 83 -3.63 -33.43 7.73
CA ASN A 83 -4.99 -33.45 7.17
C ASN A 83 -5.12 -32.39 6.08
N LEU A 84 -5.74 -32.76 4.97
CA LEU A 84 -5.98 -31.87 3.83
C LEU A 84 -7.45 -31.44 3.80
N ALA A 85 -7.68 -30.14 3.94
CA ALA A 85 -9.01 -29.56 3.79
C ALA A 85 -9.45 -29.58 2.31
N PRO A 86 -10.77 -29.58 2.02
CA PRO A 86 -11.27 -29.51 0.66
C PRO A 86 -10.75 -28.30 -0.15
N GLU A 87 -10.56 -27.14 0.49
CA GLU A 87 -9.99 -25.96 -0.18
C GLU A 87 -8.55 -26.20 -0.61
N THR A 88 -7.73 -26.77 0.28
CA THR A 88 -6.35 -27.16 -0.02
C THR A 88 -6.27 -28.10 -1.22
N LEU A 89 -7.15 -29.10 -1.27
CA LEU A 89 -7.20 -30.07 -2.38
C LEU A 89 -7.61 -29.42 -3.71
N ARG A 90 -8.47 -28.39 -3.69
CA ARG A 90 -8.91 -27.68 -4.89
C ARG A 90 -7.88 -26.68 -5.42
N ARG A 91 -7.13 -26.04 -4.51
CA ARG A 91 -6.20 -24.95 -4.82
C ARG A 91 -4.78 -25.42 -5.13
N SER A 92 -4.43 -26.66 -4.79
CA SER A 92 -3.06 -27.17 -4.88
C SER A 92 -2.96 -28.48 -5.66
N ASN A 93 -1.72 -28.85 -6.03
CA ASN A 93 -1.38 -30.11 -6.68
C ASN A 93 -1.41 -31.32 -5.73
N LEU A 94 -1.70 -31.13 -4.44
CA LEU A 94 -1.64 -32.22 -3.44
C LEU A 94 -2.63 -33.35 -3.72
N ALA A 95 -3.77 -33.04 -4.35
CA ALA A 95 -4.77 -34.05 -4.74
C ALA A 95 -4.27 -34.99 -5.86
N GLN A 96 -3.24 -34.60 -6.60
CA GLN A 96 -2.70 -35.36 -7.73
C GLN A 96 -1.49 -36.21 -7.36
N LEU A 97 -0.95 -36.03 -6.15
CA LEU A 97 0.23 -36.75 -5.71
C LEU A 97 -0.08 -38.24 -5.55
N ARG A 98 0.87 -39.06 -6.01
CA ARG A 98 0.84 -40.51 -5.90
C ARG A 98 1.89 -40.98 -4.92
N MET A 99 1.73 -42.22 -4.45
CA MET A 99 2.77 -42.86 -3.66
C MET A 99 4.09 -42.87 -4.43
N GLY A 100 5.15 -42.40 -3.77
CA GLY A 100 6.47 -42.29 -4.39
C GLY A 100 6.82 -40.92 -4.97
N ASP A 101 5.85 -40.01 -5.10
CA ASP A 101 6.14 -38.66 -5.56
C ASP A 101 6.99 -37.90 -4.54
N GLY A 102 7.99 -37.19 -5.04
CA GLY A 102 8.77 -36.27 -4.23
C GLY A 102 8.01 -34.96 -4.00
N VAL A 103 8.12 -34.42 -2.79
CA VAL A 103 7.57 -33.11 -2.41
C VAL A 103 8.67 -32.22 -1.84
N ASN A 104 8.54 -30.90 -2.03
CA ASN A 104 9.34 -29.91 -1.32
C ASN A 104 8.81 -29.77 0.11
N LEU A 105 9.70 -29.63 1.09
CA LEU A 105 9.35 -29.43 2.49
C LEU A 105 10.09 -28.23 3.08
N GLU A 106 9.38 -27.42 3.84
CA GLU A 106 9.95 -26.32 4.61
C GLU A 106 9.26 -26.20 5.97
N ARG A 107 10.04 -25.98 7.04
CA ARG A 107 9.49 -25.78 8.39
C ARG A 107 9.06 -24.32 8.55
N ALA A 108 8.06 -24.08 9.38
CA ALA A 108 7.74 -22.71 9.80
C ALA A 108 8.98 -22.03 10.43
N MET A 109 9.27 -20.83 9.95
CA MET A 109 10.41 -20.02 10.38
C MET A 109 10.07 -19.25 11.67
N LEU A 110 11.03 -19.13 12.60
CA LEU A 110 10.89 -18.23 13.75
C LEU A 110 11.00 -16.77 13.31
N ALA A 111 10.35 -15.86 14.03
CA ALA A 111 10.42 -14.42 13.72
C ALA A 111 11.84 -13.83 13.74
N THR A 112 12.76 -14.46 14.49
CA THR A 112 14.16 -14.03 14.63
C THR A 112 15.12 -14.71 13.66
N ASP A 113 14.64 -15.64 12.85
CA ASP A 113 15.49 -16.41 11.95
C ASP A 113 15.79 -15.65 10.66
N ARG A 114 16.69 -16.19 9.85
CA ARG A 114 17.09 -15.60 8.57
C ARG A 114 16.07 -15.93 7.48
N ASN A 115 15.39 -14.89 6.98
CA ASN A 115 14.67 -14.98 5.71
C ASN A 115 15.61 -14.60 4.54
N SER A 116 16.11 -15.61 3.82
CA SER A 116 17.00 -15.41 2.65
C SER A 116 16.26 -15.46 1.31
N GLY A 117 14.93 -15.59 1.32
CA GLY A 117 14.07 -15.56 0.14
C GLY A 117 13.15 -14.33 0.20
N HIS A 118 11.85 -14.58 0.22
CA HIS A 118 10.81 -13.58 0.49
C HIS A 118 9.81 -14.14 1.51
N MET A 119 8.78 -13.36 1.85
CA MET A 119 7.76 -13.83 2.79
C MET A 119 6.80 -14.80 2.09
N VAL A 120 6.97 -16.09 2.37
CA VAL A 120 6.06 -17.16 1.93
C VAL A 120 5.18 -17.57 3.12
N GLN A 121 3.88 -17.42 2.97
CA GLN A 121 2.88 -17.76 3.98
C GLN A 121 2.53 -19.25 3.96
N GLY A 122 2.74 -19.91 2.81
CA GLY A 122 2.27 -21.26 2.55
C GLY A 122 0.79 -21.31 2.19
N HIS A 123 0.25 -20.21 1.64
CA HIS A 123 -1.13 -20.05 1.23
C HIS A 123 -1.21 -20.00 -0.29
N VAL A 124 -1.19 -21.19 -0.90
CA VAL A 124 -1.26 -21.36 -2.36
C VAL A 124 -2.52 -20.72 -2.92
N ASP A 125 -2.34 -19.85 -3.90
CA ASP A 125 -3.43 -19.10 -4.56
C ASP A 125 -4.14 -19.94 -5.61
N ALA A 126 -3.36 -20.66 -6.43
CA ALA A 126 -3.81 -21.58 -7.45
C ALA A 126 -2.64 -22.46 -7.92
N THR A 127 -2.92 -23.38 -8.84
CA THR A 127 -1.88 -24.10 -9.57
C THR A 127 -1.53 -23.39 -10.89
N GLY A 128 -0.31 -23.62 -11.37
CA GLY A 128 0.12 -23.27 -12.72
C GLY A 128 0.65 -24.49 -13.46
N ARG A 129 0.81 -24.41 -14.77
CA ARG A 129 1.30 -25.51 -15.62
C ARG A 129 2.66 -25.19 -16.21
N VAL A 130 3.62 -26.09 -16.07
CA VAL A 130 4.93 -25.96 -16.76
C VAL A 130 4.71 -26.12 -18.26
N VAL A 131 4.96 -25.08 -19.05
CA VAL A 131 4.72 -25.08 -20.51
C VAL A 131 5.99 -25.19 -21.33
N ARG A 132 7.14 -24.77 -20.78
CA ARG A 132 8.43 -24.84 -21.46
C ARG A 132 9.55 -24.99 -20.45
N ARG A 133 10.59 -25.72 -20.83
CA ARG A 133 11.87 -25.78 -20.10
C ARG A 133 13.03 -26.03 -21.05
N TYR A 134 14.17 -25.43 -20.77
CA TYR A 134 15.41 -25.64 -21.53
C TYR A 134 16.62 -25.26 -20.68
N ARG A 135 17.81 -25.76 -21.06
CA ARG A 135 19.06 -25.42 -20.38
C ARG A 135 19.75 -24.26 -21.07
N GLU A 136 20.33 -23.38 -20.27
CA GLU A 136 21.22 -22.31 -20.72
C GLU A 136 22.45 -22.33 -19.82
N GLY A 137 23.58 -22.78 -20.37
CA GLY A 137 24.77 -23.07 -19.56
C GLY A 137 24.47 -24.13 -18.49
N ASP A 138 24.75 -23.78 -17.24
CA ASP A 138 24.52 -24.60 -16.05
C ASP A 138 23.11 -24.43 -15.45
N SER A 139 22.33 -23.51 -15.99
CA SER A 139 21.05 -23.09 -15.44
C SER A 139 19.86 -23.69 -16.21
N LEU A 140 18.76 -23.89 -15.51
CA LEU A 140 17.52 -24.45 -16.06
C LEU A 140 16.43 -23.38 -16.10
N TRP A 141 16.02 -23.01 -17.31
CA TRP A 141 14.86 -22.17 -17.55
C TRP A 141 13.57 -22.99 -17.44
N ILE A 142 12.58 -22.41 -16.77
CA ILE A 142 11.22 -22.97 -16.66
C ILE A 142 10.22 -21.84 -16.90
N HIS A 143 9.25 -22.10 -17.78
CA HIS A 143 8.10 -21.22 -18.00
C HIS A 143 6.84 -21.90 -17.47
N VAL A 144 6.04 -21.13 -16.77
CA VAL A 144 4.79 -21.58 -16.15
C VAL A 144 3.66 -20.70 -16.65
N GLN A 145 2.61 -21.34 -17.17
CA GLN A 145 1.35 -20.70 -17.49
C GLN A 145 0.43 -20.73 -16.27
N THR A 146 -0.29 -19.65 -16.03
CA THR A 146 -1.23 -19.49 -14.91
C THR A 146 -2.49 -18.77 -15.38
N ASP A 147 -3.42 -18.51 -14.46
CA ASP A 147 -4.66 -17.80 -14.73
C ASP A 147 -4.46 -16.27 -14.75
N ALA A 148 -5.38 -15.58 -15.44
CA ALA A 148 -5.37 -14.12 -15.59
C ALA A 148 -5.32 -13.36 -14.24
N HIS A 149 -5.99 -13.90 -13.22
CA HIS A 149 -6.03 -13.27 -11.90
C HIS A 149 -4.71 -13.41 -11.13
N LEU A 150 -3.93 -14.47 -11.37
CA LEU A 150 -2.60 -14.63 -10.75
C LEU A 150 -1.54 -13.81 -11.47
N ILE A 151 -1.53 -13.84 -12.81
CA ILE A 151 -0.50 -13.13 -13.58
C ILE A 151 -0.52 -11.63 -13.29
N ALA A 152 -1.68 -11.07 -12.91
CA ALA A 152 -1.87 -9.70 -12.44
C ALA A 152 -0.80 -9.27 -11.41
N HIS A 153 -0.47 -10.18 -10.49
CA HIS A 153 0.40 -9.96 -9.33
C HIS A 153 1.87 -10.35 -9.56
N ILE A 154 2.22 -10.89 -10.73
CA ILE A 154 3.57 -11.41 -11.02
C ILE A 154 4.33 -10.38 -11.85
N VAL A 155 5.42 -9.83 -11.31
CA VAL A 155 6.23 -8.78 -11.97
C VAL A 155 7.64 -9.28 -12.26
N GLU A 156 8.24 -8.81 -13.36
CA GLU A 156 9.64 -9.11 -13.67
C GLU A 156 10.56 -8.65 -12.54
N LYS A 157 11.55 -9.49 -12.21
CA LYS A 157 12.45 -9.33 -11.05
C LYS A 157 11.75 -9.32 -9.68
N GLY A 158 10.44 -9.53 -9.64
CA GLY A 158 9.70 -9.80 -8.41
C GLY A 158 9.93 -11.22 -7.89
N PHE A 159 9.41 -11.48 -6.70
CA PHE A 159 9.40 -12.81 -6.11
C PHE A 159 8.12 -13.57 -6.42
N ILE A 160 8.26 -14.89 -6.45
CA ILE A 160 7.15 -15.85 -6.47
C ILE A 160 7.58 -17.13 -5.77
N ALA A 161 6.65 -17.80 -5.09
CA ALA A 161 6.85 -19.14 -4.58
C ALA A 161 6.23 -20.18 -5.53
N VAL A 162 7.06 -21.12 -6.01
CA VAL A 162 6.63 -22.24 -6.86
C VAL A 162 6.92 -23.55 -6.16
N ASP A 163 5.88 -24.33 -5.86
CA ASP A 163 5.95 -25.49 -4.96
C ASP A 163 6.69 -25.15 -3.64
N GLY A 164 6.47 -23.95 -3.10
CA GLY A 164 7.14 -23.44 -1.90
C GLY A 164 8.58 -22.96 -2.09
N THR A 165 9.13 -23.06 -3.30
CA THR A 165 10.48 -22.55 -3.59
C THR A 165 10.41 -21.07 -3.91
N SER A 166 11.08 -20.23 -3.11
CA SER A 166 11.24 -18.79 -3.41
C SER A 166 12.12 -18.58 -4.64
N LEU A 167 11.59 -17.91 -5.66
CA LEU A 167 12.25 -17.72 -6.95
C LEU A 167 12.10 -16.28 -7.46
N THR A 168 13.07 -15.85 -8.27
CA THR A 168 13.00 -14.56 -8.97
C THR A 168 12.40 -14.74 -10.36
N VAL A 169 11.35 -13.97 -10.63
CA VAL A 169 10.70 -13.93 -11.94
C VAL A 169 11.66 -13.28 -12.94
N CYS A 170 11.88 -13.95 -14.07
CA CYS A 170 12.78 -13.49 -15.11
C CYS A 170 12.02 -12.70 -16.18
N GLU A 171 10.94 -13.27 -16.73
CA GLU A 171 10.10 -12.66 -17.77
C GLU A 171 8.63 -12.86 -17.45
N VAL A 172 7.78 -11.92 -17.89
CA VAL A 172 6.32 -12.03 -17.76
C VAL A 172 5.63 -11.66 -19.06
N ASP A 173 4.90 -12.62 -19.64
CA ASP A 173 3.97 -12.41 -20.74
C ASP A 173 2.53 -12.36 -20.21
N ARG A 174 1.99 -11.15 -20.13
CA ARG A 174 0.61 -10.90 -19.67
C ARG A 174 -0.43 -11.38 -20.67
N SER A 175 -0.13 -11.48 -21.96
CA SER A 175 -1.08 -11.92 -22.98
C SER A 175 -1.25 -13.44 -23.00
N ALA A 176 -0.15 -14.17 -22.81
CA ALA A 176 -0.14 -15.63 -22.73
C ALA A 176 -0.33 -16.18 -21.30
N HIS A 177 -0.50 -15.28 -20.32
CA HIS A 177 -0.51 -15.56 -18.87
C HIS A 177 0.64 -16.46 -18.43
N THR A 178 1.85 -16.18 -18.94
CA THR A 178 3.04 -17.00 -18.72
C THR A 178 4.12 -16.18 -18.02
N PHE A 179 4.83 -16.78 -17.08
CA PHE A 179 6.03 -16.20 -16.50
C PHE A 179 7.16 -17.22 -16.49
N SER A 180 8.39 -16.77 -16.30
CA SER A 180 9.57 -17.64 -16.26
C SER A 180 10.45 -17.38 -15.05
N PHE A 181 11.27 -18.38 -14.72
CA PHE A 181 12.34 -18.28 -13.74
C PHE A 181 13.48 -19.22 -14.11
N MET A 182 14.64 -18.95 -13.51
CA MET A 182 15.86 -19.70 -13.75
C MET A 182 16.31 -20.40 -12.47
N LEU A 183 16.68 -21.67 -12.58
CA LEU A 183 17.20 -22.45 -11.46
C LEU A 183 18.71 -22.66 -11.61
N ILE A 184 19.47 -22.20 -10.62
CA ILE A 184 20.91 -22.46 -10.50
C ILE A 184 21.16 -23.94 -10.12
N PRO A 185 22.36 -24.49 -10.36
CA PRO A 185 22.67 -25.91 -10.08
C PRO A 185 22.35 -26.37 -8.66
N HIS A 186 22.60 -25.53 -7.65
CA HIS A 186 22.29 -25.84 -6.26
C HIS A 186 20.78 -26.10 -6.08
N THR A 187 19.94 -25.14 -6.49
CA THR A 187 18.48 -25.26 -6.42
C THR A 187 17.97 -26.43 -7.25
N GLN A 188 18.54 -26.68 -8.44
CA GLN A 188 18.17 -27.82 -9.27
C GLN A 188 18.31 -29.18 -8.55
N SER A 189 19.24 -29.28 -7.61
CA SER A 189 19.44 -30.49 -6.83
C SER A 189 18.57 -30.60 -5.58
N ALA A 190 18.11 -29.45 -5.06
CA ALA A 190 17.42 -29.33 -3.78
C ALA A 190 15.89 -29.41 -3.89
N VAL A 191 15.30 -29.08 -5.04
CA VAL A 191 13.84 -29.02 -5.21
C VAL A 191 13.30 -29.99 -6.26
N VAL A 192 11.99 -30.24 -6.24
CA VAL A 192 11.35 -31.27 -7.08
C VAL A 192 11.08 -30.83 -8.52
N ILE A 193 10.88 -29.53 -8.76
CA ILE A 193 10.48 -28.98 -10.07
C ILE A 193 11.41 -29.35 -11.26
N PRO A 194 12.75 -29.48 -11.12
CA PRO A 194 13.63 -29.87 -12.22
C PRO A 194 13.38 -31.29 -12.73
N ARG A 195 12.71 -32.13 -11.94
CA ARG A 195 12.32 -33.50 -12.32
C ARG A 195 10.92 -33.58 -12.93
N ARG A 196 10.15 -32.49 -12.85
CA ARG A 196 8.78 -32.43 -13.42
C ARG A 196 8.84 -32.19 -14.92
N GLN A 197 7.95 -32.87 -15.66
CA GLN A 197 7.86 -32.73 -17.12
C GLN A 197 7.01 -31.53 -17.52
N ILE A 198 7.10 -31.13 -18.80
CA ILE A 198 6.14 -30.19 -19.39
C ILE A 198 4.73 -30.77 -19.21
N GLY A 199 3.78 -29.91 -18.87
CA GLY A 199 2.40 -30.27 -18.54
C GLY A 199 2.15 -30.49 -17.05
N HIS A 200 3.18 -30.61 -16.21
CA HIS A 200 3.01 -30.82 -14.77
C HIS A 200 2.46 -29.57 -14.07
N GLU A 201 1.64 -29.77 -13.05
CA GLU A 201 1.06 -28.70 -12.24
C GLU A 201 1.93 -28.38 -11.02
N VAL A 202 2.12 -27.08 -10.77
CA VAL A 202 2.93 -26.56 -9.67
C VAL A 202 2.08 -25.63 -8.83
N ASN A 203 2.27 -25.64 -7.52
CA ASN A 203 1.60 -24.71 -6.62
C ASN A 203 2.19 -23.31 -6.77
N LEU A 204 1.35 -22.30 -6.90
CA LEU A 204 1.76 -20.91 -7.01
C LEU A 204 1.24 -20.10 -5.82
N GLU A 205 2.16 -19.42 -5.15
CA GLU A 205 1.85 -18.37 -4.19
C GLU A 205 2.55 -17.09 -4.68
N VAL A 206 1.75 -16.07 -5.00
CA VAL A 206 2.27 -14.76 -5.40
C VAL A 206 2.70 -13.98 -4.16
N ASP A 207 3.66 -13.07 -4.33
CA ASP A 207 4.16 -12.24 -3.23
C ASP A 207 2.99 -11.52 -2.52
N VAL A 208 2.90 -11.72 -1.21
CA VAL A 208 1.85 -11.12 -0.39
C VAL A 208 1.87 -9.59 -0.47
N VAL A 209 3.03 -8.97 -0.68
CA VAL A 209 3.17 -7.52 -0.88
C VAL A 209 2.40 -7.10 -2.13
N ALA A 210 2.46 -7.87 -3.22
CA ALA A 210 1.72 -7.57 -4.45
C ALA A 210 0.20 -7.61 -4.23
N LYS A 211 -0.31 -8.50 -3.38
CA LYS A 211 -1.74 -8.56 -3.02
C LYS A 211 -2.17 -7.33 -2.23
N TYR A 212 -1.38 -6.92 -1.23
CA TYR A 212 -1.69 -5.72 -0.43
C TYR A 212 -1.63 -4.44 -1.26
N VAL A 213 -0.64 -4.32 -2.14
CA VAL A 213 -0.55 -3.18 -3.08
C VAL A 213 -1.78 -3.15 -4.00
N ALA A 214 -2.15 -4.28 -4.61
CA ALA A 214 -3.34 -4.35 -5.46
C ALA A 214 -4.62 -3.98 -4.71
N ALA A 215 -4.83 -4.51 -3.51
CA ALA A 215 -5.99 -4.18 -2.67
C ALA A 215 -6.03 -2.69 -2.29
N SER A 216 -4.88 -2.08 -2.00
CA SER A 216 -4.76 -0.65 -1.72
C SER A 216 -5.13 0.21 -2.93
N MET A 217 -4.74 -0.22 -4.14
CA MET A 217 -5.00 0.52 -5.39
C MET A 217 -6.45 0.38 -5.90
N GLN A 218 -7.16 -0.71 -5.60
CA GLN A 218 -8.56 -0.88 -6.00
C GLN A 218 -9.47 0.25 -5.49
N GLY A 219 -9.20 0.79 -4.29
CA GLY A 219 -9.94 1.93 -3.76
C GLY A 219 -9.70 3.23 -4.55
N PHE A 220 -8.55 3.36 -5.21
CA PHE A 220 -8.21 4.50 -6.06
C PHE A 220 -8.89 4.39 -7.43
N GLU A 221 -8.87 3.21 -8.06
CA GLU A 221 -9.53 2.97 -9.36
C GLU A 221 -11.03 3.23 -9.30
N ALA A 222 -11.72 2.76 -8.25
CA ALA A 222 -13.14 3.01 -8.08
C ALA A 222 -13.49 4.51 -7.99
N ARG A 223 -12.61 5.31 -7.35
CA ARG A 223 -12.77 6.76 -7.28
C ARG A 223 -12.47 7.44 -8.62
N LEU A 224 -11.43 6.99 -9.32
CA LEU A 224 -11.09 7.51 -10.65
C LEU A 224 -12.22 7.25 -11.64
N ALA A 225 -12.77 6.03 -11.67
CA ALA A 225 -13.91 5.68 -12.52
C ALA A 225 -15.16 6.52 -12.19
N ALA A 226 -15.42 6.75 -10.90
CA ALA A 226 -16.52 7.63 -10.48
C ALA A 226 -16.32 9.09 -10.95
N LEU A 227 -15.08 9.59 -10.92
CA LEU A 227 -14.73 10.93 -11.40
C LEU A 227 -14.82 11.04 -12.93
N GLU A 228 -14.41 10.02 -13.67
CA GLU A 228 -14.55 9.96 -15.12
C GLU A 228 -16.02 9.92 -15.55
N LEU A 229 -16.86 9.15 -14.84
CA LEU A 229 -18.31 9.12 -15.06
C LEU A 229 -18.95 10.49 -14.78
N ALA A 230 -18.53 11.16 -13.71
CA ALA A 230 -18.98 12.51 -13.38
C ALA A 230 -18.56 13.56 -14.41
N ARG A 231 -17.38 13.41 -15.04
CA ARG A 231 -16.94 14.28 -16.16
C ARG A 231 -17.67 14.00 -17.47
N GLY A 232 -18.06 12.75 -17.73
CA GLY A 232 -18.84 12.40 -18.93
C GLY A 232 -20.24 13.00 -18.94
N ALA A 233 -20.87 13.14 -17.76
CA ALA A 233 -22.22 13.67 -17.59
C ALA A 233 -22.34 15.19 -17.86
N ASP A 234 -21.23 15.95 -17.81
CA ASP A 234 -21.23 17.41 -18.02
C ASP A 234 -21.16 17.81 -19.51
N SER A 235 -21.12 16.84 -20.43
CA SER A 235 -20.99 17.08 -21.89
C SER A 235 -22.27 16.89 -22.71
N THR A 236 -23.42 16.60 -22.08
CA THR A 236 -24.69 16.40 -22.81
C THR A 236 -25.70 17.51 -22.50
N THR A 237 -25.56 18.65 -23.18
CA THR A 237 -26.74 19.47 -23.51
C THR A 237 -27.37 18.89 -24.78
N PRO A 238 -28.65 18.47 -24.77
CA PRO A 238 -29.25 17.86 -25.95
C PRO A 238 -29.61 18.92 -26.98
N ASN A 239 -29.00 18.84 -28.17
CA ASN A 239 -29.49 19.46 -29.39
C ASN A 239 -30.71 18.64 -29.89
N PRO A 240 -31.90 19.23 -30.06
CA PRO A 240 -33.10 18.49 -30.45
C PRO A 240 -33.15 18.33 -31.96
N ALA A 241 -32.32 17.45 -32.51
CA ALA A 241 -32.52 16.90 -33.85
C ALA A 241 -31.77 15.57 -33.99
N ALA A 242 -32.48 14.57 -34.52
CA ALA A 242 -32.03 13.23 -34.91
C ALA A 242 -32.32 12.10 -33.90
N THR A 243 -33.54 11.55 -34.03
CA THR A 243 -33.86 10.15 -33.75
C THR A 243 -33.20 9.23 -34.77
N ALA A 244 -32.39 8.25 -34.32
CA ALA A 244 -32.54 6.83 -34.68
C ALA A 244 -31.41 5.97 -34.08
N ALA A 245 -31.84 4.90 -33.42
CA ALA A 245 -31.17 3.70 -32.93
C ALA A 245 -29.77 3.35 -33.47
N THR A 246 -28.83 2.97 -32.59
CA THR A 246 -28.13 1.66 -32.61
C THR A 246 -27.44 1.38 -31.26
N THR A 247 -27.52 0.13 -30.80
CA THR A 247 -26.92 -0.46 -29.57
C THR A 247 -25.38 -0.53 -29.65
N PRO A 248 -24.62 -0.41 -28.53
CA PRO A 248 -23.17 -0.19 -28.59
C PRO A 248 -22.35 -1.47 -28.79
N ALA A 249 -21.31 -1.34 -29.62
CA ALA A 249 -20.17 -2.26 -29.70
C ALA A 249 -19.03 -1.76 -28.78
N ALA A 250 -18.28 -2.71 -28.24
CA ALA A 250 -17.18 -2.52 -27.28
C ALA A 250 -16.05 -1.59 -27.79
N PRO A 251 -15.41 -0.78 -26.93
CA PRO A 251 -14.24 -0.02 -27.33
C PRO A 251 -12.95 -0.85 -27.19
N GLN A 252 -12.26 -0.94 -28.31
CA GLN A 252 -10.87 -1.36 -28.45
C GLN A 252 -9.96 -0.34 -27.75
N THR A 253 -9.01 -0.80 -26.95
CA THR A 253 -8.03 0.06 -26.29
C THR A 253 -6.78 0.22 -27.17
N HIS A 254 -6.58 1.45 -27.62
CA HIS A 254 -5.36 1.93 -28.24
C HIS A 254 -4.21 1.93 -27.23
N GLN A 255 -3.06 1.44 -27.68
CA GLN A 255 -1.76 1.55 -27.01
C GLN A 255 -1.34 3.02 -26.87
N SER A 256 -0.82 3.40 -25.70
CA SER A 256 0.05 4.57 -25.56
C SER A 256 1.27 4.21 -24.71
N VAL A 257 2.42 4.20 -25.38
CA VAL A 257 3.76 4.10 -24.82
C VAL A 257 4.08 5.41 -24.09
N ILE A 258 4.61 5.34 -22.86
CA ILE A 258 5.25 6.48 -22.19
C ILE A 258 6.66 6.06 -21.74
N PRO A 259 7.73 6.74 -22.19
CA PRO A 259 9.10 6.46 -21.76
C PRO A 259 9.51 7.26 -20.51
N GLY A 260 10.26 6.60 -19.62
CA GLY A 260 11.30 7.20 -18.78
C GLY A 260 10.86 8.04 -17.57
N MET A 261 10.90 7.45 -16.37
CA MET A 261 11.12 8.21 -15.13
C MET A 261 12.19 7.52 -14.29
N THR A 262 13.26 8.28 -14.05
CA THR A 262 14.42 7.96 -13.24
C THR A 262 14.06 7.79 -11.77
N ALA A 263 14.79 6.88 -11.11
CA ALA A 263 14.60 6.44 -9.74
C ALA A 263 14.53 7.58 -8.70
N VAL A 264 13.59 7.45 -7.77
CA VAL A 264 13.57 8.22 -6.52
C VAL A 264 14.41 7.45 -5.49
N THR A 265 15.53 8.04 -5.11
CA THR A 265 16.45 7.55 -4.07
C THR A 265 15.76 7.53 -2.71
N ALA A 266 15.99 6.47 -1.94
CA ALA A 266 15.53 6.29 -0.57
C ALA A 266 15.88 7.48 0.33
N MET A 267 14.89 7.98 1.08
CA MET A 267 15.12 8.92 2.19
C MET A 267 15.93 8.21 3.28
N GLN A 268 17.17 8.64 3.45
CA GLN A 268 17.94 8.39 4.65
C GLN A 268 17.30 9.18 5.80
N THR A 269 16.87 8.50 6.86
CA THR A 269 16.56 9.13 8.14
C THR A 269 17.87 9.64 8.74
N SER A 270 18.14 10.94 8.62
CA SER A 270 19.30 11.58 9.24
C SER A 270 19.08 11.69 10.75
N ALA A 271 19.97 11.08 11.53
CA ALA A 271 20.03 11.11 12.99
C ALA A 271 20.24 12.53 13.61
N THR A 272 20.26 13.57 12.79
CA THR A 272 20.54 14.96 13.20
C THR A 272 19.34 15.69 13.81
N GLY A 273 18.11 15.25 13.51
CA GLY A 273 16.89 15.92 13.99
C GLY A 273 16.62 15.73 15.49
N ASP A 274 16.96 14.57 16.03
CA ASP A 274 16.68 14.25 17.44
C ASP A 274 17.61 14.99 18.42
N GLU A 275 18.86 15.24 18.03
CA GLU A 275 19.81 16.02 18.84
C GLU A 275 19.43 17.51 18.89
N GLU A 276 18.97 18.07 17.77
CA GLU A 276 18.52 19.46 17.69
C GLU A 276 17.25 19.71 18.53
N ILE A 277 16.32 18.76 18.52
CA ILE A 277 15.11 18.80 19.36
C ILE A 277 15.47 18.76 20.85
N GLN A 278 16.44 17.92 21.24
CA GLN A 278 16.90 17.82 22.63
C GLN A 278 17.59 19.10 23.12
N GLU A 279 18.38 19.76 22.26
CA GLU A 279 19.04 21.02 22.62
C GLU A 279 18.04 22.19 22.73
N ILE A 280 17.04 22.28 21.84
CA ILE A 280 15.94 23.25 21.93
C ILE A 280 15.17 23.08 23.25
N GLN A 281 14.87 21.82 23.64
CA GLN A 281 14.21 21.50 24.91
C GLN A 281 15.07 21.93 26.11
N ARG A 282 16.40 21.78 26.04
CA ARG A 282 17.33 22.16 27.11
C ARG A 282 17.45 23.67 27.28
N GLN A 283 17.33 24.43 26.19
CA GLN A 283 17.48 25.88 26.19
C GLN A 283 16.18 26.64 26.51
N GLY A 284 15.01 25.97 26.48
CA GLY A 284 13.71 26.58 26.74
C GLY A 284 13.34 27.73 25.80
N LYS A 285 14.03 27.83 24.65
CA LYS A 285 13.81 28.86 23.63
C LYS A 285 13.45 28.18 22.33
N THR A 286 12.29 28.53 21.78
CA THR A 286 11.94 28.08 20.45
C THR A 286 12.70 28.89 19.39
N VAL A 287 13.23 28.20 18.38
CA VAL A 287 13.83 28.85 17.21
C VAL A 287 12.73 29.07 16.17
N HIS A 288 12.64 30.27 15.63
CA HIS A 288 11.63 30.64 14.62
C HIS A 288 12.33 31.12 13.36
N GLY A 289 11.95 30.58 12.20
CA GLY A 289 12.36 31.15 10.92
C GLY A 289 11.72 32.53 10.72
N GLU A 290 12.39 33.42 9.97
CA GLU A 290 11.99 34.82 9.72
C GLU A 290 10.66 35.00 8.94
N GLY A 291 9.94 33.91 8.67
CA GLY A 291 8.72 33.90 7.85
C GLY A 291 9.04 33.93 6.35
N LEU A 292 8.04 33.57 5.53
CA LEU A 292 8.16 33.61 4.08
C LEU A 292 7.84 35.03 3.58
N SER A 293 8.73 35.61 2.77
CA SER A 293 8.43 36.81 1.98
C SER A 293 7.69 36.39 0.71
N VAL A 294 6.36 36.50 0.73
CA VAL A 294 5.49 36.22 -0.42
C VAL A 294 4.94 37.52 -0.99
N PRO A 295 4.75 37.64 -2.32
CA PRO A 295 4.15 38.82 -2.92
C PRO A 295 2.77 39.12 -2.32
N ASP A 296 2.56 40.36 -1.89
CA ASP A 296 1.28 40.79 -1.33
C ASP A 296 0.20 40.82 -2.41
N LEU A 297 -1.01 40.38 -2.05
CA LEU A 297 -2.19 40.60 -2.87
C LEU A 297 -2.53 42.11 -2.84
N PRO A 298 -2.69 42.78 -4.00
CA PRO A 298 -3.11 44.17 -4.06
C PRO A 298 -4.37 44.43 -3.23
N ARG A 299 -4.40 45.55 -2.50
CA ARG A 299 -5.46 45.86 -1.53
C ARG A 299 -6.87 45.88 -2.14
N GLU A 300 -6.98 46.33 -3.39
CA GLU A 300 -8.22 46.35 -4.17
C GLU A 300 -8.77 44.94 -4.42
N LEU A 301 -7.89 43.96 -4.66
CA LEU A 301 -8.27 42.56 -4.83
C LEU A 301 -8.59 41.91 -3.48
N ALA A 302 -7.85 42.25 -2.43
CA ALA A 302 -8.10 41.76 -1.07
C ALA A 302 -9.51 42.12 -0.57
N GLN A 303 -10.04 43.29 -0.93
CA GLN A 303 -11.40 43.71 -0.56
C GLN A 303 -12.49 42.79 -1.09
N HIS A 304 -12.25 42.14 -2.24
CA HIS A 304 -13.18 41.20 -2.87
C HIS A 304 -13.00 39.76 -2.39
N CYS A 305 -11.96 39.48 -1.59
CA CYS A 305 -11.71 38.13 -1.08
C CYS A 305 -12.66 37.82 0.07
N ARG A 306 -13.23 36.60 0.04
CA ARG A 306 -14.01 36.05 1.17
C ARG A 306 -13.24 34.92 1.81
N ILE A 307 -12.83 35.09 3.07
CA ILE A 307 -11.92 34.19 3.75
C ILE A 307 -12.65 33.45 4.86
N GLY A 308 -12.58 32.12 4.84
CA GLY A 308 -13.11 31.26 5.89
C GLY A 308 -12.08 31.06 6.99
N VAL A 309 -12.47 31.15 8.26
CA VAL A 309 -11.61 30.81 9.40
C VAL A 309 -12.30 29.73 10.21
N VAL A 310 -11.72 28.54 10.23
CA VAL A 310 -12.21 27.42 11.04
C VAL A 310 -11.27 27.23 12.21
N TYR A 311 -11.79 27.17 13.43
CA TYR A 311 -10.96 27.07 14.62
C TYR A 311 -11.50 26.06 15.64
N THR A 312 -10.61 25.49 16.45
CA THR A 312 -10.97 24.49 17.47
C THR A 312 -11.42 25.13 18.79
N CYS A 313 -12.21 24.42 19.60
CA CYS A 313 -12.66 24.92 20.91
C CYS A 313 -11.72 24.59 22.09
N TRP A 314 -10.69 23.77 21.87
CA TRP A 314 -9.71 23.42 22.92
C TRP A 314 -8.70 24.55 23.16
N HIS A 315 -8.35 24.81 24.43
CA HIS A 315 -7.45 25.90 24.83
C HIS A 315 -7.90 27.29 24.31
N PRO A 316 -9.09 27.77 24.73
CA PRO A 316 -9.74 28.93 24.11
C PRO A 316 -8.90 30.19 24.14
N GLU A 317 -8.12 30.44 25.21
CA GLU A 317 -7.23 31.61 25.29
C GLU A 317 -6.18 31.62 24.16
N LEU A 318 -5.52 30.47 23.93
CA LEU A 318 -4.49 30.33 22.91
C LEU A 318 -5.08 30.34 21.50
N ILE A 319 -6.20 29.66 21.27
CA ILE A 319 -6.87 29.67 19.97
C ILE A 319 -7.42 31.05 19.64
N ASN A 320 -8.01 31.77 20.61
CA ASN A 320 -8.49 33.12 20.39
C ASN A 320 -7.34 34.06 20.01
N ALA A 321 -6.19 33.98 20.70
CA ALA A 321 -5.01 34.77 20.34
C ALA A 321 -4.58 34.55 18.88
N LEU A 322 -4.50 33.29 18.44
CA LEU A 322 -4.18 32.93 17.06
C LEU A 322 -5.23 33.40 16.05
N ARG A 323 -6.51 33.18 16.35
CA ARG A 323 -7.65 33.58 15.50
C ARG A 323 -7.70 35.09 15.34
N ASP A 324 -7.59 35.83 16.45
CA ASP A 324 -7.73 37.29 16.47
C ASP A 324 -6.54 37.92 15.74
N ASN A 325 -5.32 37.43 15.94
CA ASN A 325 -4.15 37.88 15.18
C ASN A 325 -4.28 37.59 13.67
N THR A 326 -4.83 36.43 13.30
CA THR A 326 -5.14 36.10 11.90
C THR A 326 -6.15 37.09 11.31
N ARG A 327 -7.24 37.37 12.05
CA ARG A 327 -8.31 38.28 11.64
C ARG A 327 -7.82 39.71 11.48
N GLU A 328 -7.06 40.22 12.44
CA GLU A 328 -6.45 41.55 12.41
C GLU A 328 -5.54 41.70 11.18
N GLN A 329 -4.72 40.69 10.88
CA GLN A 329 -3.85 40.72 9.72
C GLN A 329 -4.62 40.71 8.39
N LEU A 330 -5.69 39.91 8.27
CA LEU A 330 -6.54 39.92 7.07
C LEU A 330 -7.14 41.31 6.83
N VAL A 331 -7.64 41.96 7.88
CA VAL A 331 -8.18 43.32 7.79
C VAL A 331 -7.09 44.34 7.45
N ALA A 332 -5.91 44.24 8.06
CA ALA A 332 -4.77 45.10 7.76
C ALA A 332 -4.34 45.01 6.29
N LYS A 333 -4.43 43.81 5.69
CA LYS A 333 -4.15 43.55 4.27
C LYS A 333 -5.30 43.92 3.32
N GLY A 334 -6.44 44.36 3.85
CA GLY A 334 -7.55 44.93 3.07
C GLY A 334 -8.76 44.03 2.86
N VAL A 335 -8.81 42.84 3.49
CA VAL A 335 -10.04 42.02 3.50
C VAL A 335 -11.11 42.73 4.35
N LEU A 336 -12.31 42.86 3.81
CA LEU A 336 -13.41 43.49 4.53
C LEU A 336 -13.86 42.62 5.73
N PRO A 337 -14.12 43.18 6.93
CA PRO A 337 -14.51 42.40 8.10
C PRO A 337 -15.72 41.48 7.89
N GLU A 338 -16.70 41.91 7.09
CA GLU A 338 -17.90 41.15 6.72
C GLU A 338 -17.61 39.96 5.77
N ASN A 339 -16.46 39.98 5.11
CA ASN A 339 -15.99 38.90 4.23
C ASN A 339 -15.17 37.84 4.97
N ILE A 340 -14.93 38.01 6.27
CA ILE A 340 -14.29 37.01 7.13
C ILE A 340 -15.40 36.18 7.78
N VAL A 341 -15.50 34.91 7.40
CA VAL A 341 -16.56 33.99 7.87
C VAL A 341 -15.96 32.94 8.79
N GLU A 342 -16.38 32.95 10.05
CA GLU A 342 -15.79 32.10 11.07
C GLU A 342 -16.67 30.89 11.43
N MET A 343 -16.06 29.75 11.75
CA MET A 343 -16.74 28.53 12.21
C MET A 343 -15.92 27.81 13.28
N ALA A 344 -16.50 27.63 14.46
CA ALA A 344 -15.91 26.82 15.52
C ALA A 344 -16.17 25.31 15.29
N CYS A 345 -15.22 24.46 15.70
CA CYS A 345 -15.37 23.01 15.74
C CYS A 345 -14.81 22.42 17.05
N PRO A 346 -15.24 21.22 17.47
CA PRO A 346 -14.85 20.65 18.75
C PRO A 346 -13.33 20.54 18.93
N GLY A 347 -12.61 19.85 18.04
CA GLY A 347 -11.16 19.69 18.12
C GLY A 347 -10.47 19.63 16.74
N SER A 348 -9.14 19.47 16.75
CA SER A 348 -8.33 19.51 15.53
C SER A 348 -8.69 18.41 14.53
N TYR A 349 -9.18 17.26 15.02
CA TYR A 349 -9.61 16.15 14.17
C TYR A 349 -10.83 16.52 13.30
N GLU A 350 -11.71 17.42 13.78
CA GLU A 350 -12.90 17.88 13.06
C GLU A 350 -12.63 19.05 12.09
N LEU A 351 -11.44 19.67 12.12
CA LEU A 351 -11.10 20.81 11.26
C LEU A 351 -11.38 20.56 9.76
N PRO A 352 -10.98 19.41 9.16
CA PRO A 352 -11.25 19.15 7.74
C PRO A 352 -12.76 19.10 7.43
N TYR A 353 -13.55 18.48 8.32
CA TYR A 353 -14.99 18.38 8.14
C TYR A 353 -15.67 19.74 8.28
N ALA A 354 -15.26 20.55 9.26
CA ALA A 354 -15.78 21.90 9.47
C ALA A 354 -15.41 22.84 8.30
N ALA A 355 -14.18 22.77 7.77
CA ALA A 355 -13.78 23.50 6.57
C ALA A 355 -14.61 23.14 5.33
N ARG A 356 -14.87 21.85 5.12
CA ARG A 356 -15.80 21.40 4.06
C ARG A 356 -17.21 21.96 4.26
N CYS A 357 -17.75 21.88 5.48
CA CYS A 357 -19.06 22.44 5.79
C CYS A 357 -19.14 23.95 5.56
N LEU A 358 -18.09 24.69 5.95
CA LEU A 358 -17.99 26.13 5.74
C LEU A 358 -18.00 26.48 4.25
N LYS A 359 -17.26 25.73 3.41
CA LYS A 359 -17.28 25.91 1.95
C LYS A 359 -18.65 25.66 1.33
N HIS A 360 -19.40 24.67 1.81
CA HIS A 360 -20.74 24.39 1.30
C HIS A 360 -21.78 25.43 1.74
N LYS A 361 -21.68 25.94 2.97
CA LYS A 361 -22.63 26.92 3.51
C LYS A 361 -22.37 28.34 3.01
N THR A 362 -21.15 28.64 2.60
CA THR A 362 -20.72 29.99 2.25
C THR A 362 -20.26 30.07 0.79
N SER A 363 -21.09 30.69 -0.05
CA SER A 363 -20.76 30.97 -1.44
C SER A 363 -19.61 31.98 -1.55
N GLY A 364 -18.80 31.82 -2.61
CA GLY A 364 -17.76 32.79 -2.96
C GLY A 364 -16.50 32.78 -2.08
N LEU A 365 -16.32 31.79 -1.19
CA LEU A 365 -15.08 31.66 -0.41
C LEU A 365 -13.86 31.49 -1.33
N SER A 366 -12.88 32.37 -1.13
CA SER A 366 -11.60 32.45 -1.85
C SER A 366 -10.52 31.56 -1.22
N ALA A 367 -10.50 31.44 0.12
CA ALA A 367 -9.61 30.54 0.85
C ALA A 367 -10.20 30.19 2.22
N ILE A 368 -9.64 29.17 2.88
CA ILE A 368 -9.98 28.77 4.26
C ILE A 368 -8.69 28.69 5.09
N ILE A 369 -8.72 29.14 6.33
CA ILE A 369 -7.63 28.99 7.31
C ILE A 369 -8.11 28.09 8.43
N CYS A 370 -7.43 26.97 8.66
CA CYS A 370 -7.75 26.02 9.72
C CYS A 370 -6.81 26.22 10.91
N ILE A 371 -7.35 26.65 12.05
CA ILE A 371 -6.59 26.99 13.26
C ILE A 371 -6.82 25.94 14.35
N GLY A 372 -5.76 25.34 14.85
CA GLY A 372 -5.84 24.35 15.93
C GLY A 372 -4.55 24.21 16.72
N ILE A 373 -4.62 23.54 17.85
CA ILE A 373 -3.45 23.20 18.67
C ILE A 373 -3.54 21.72 19.05
N LEU A 374 -2.42 21.01 18.92
CA LEU A 374 -2.21 19.63 19.34
C LEU A 374 -0.99 19.58 20.24
N ILE A 375 -1.21 19.27 21.51
CA ILE A 375 -0.17 19.20 22.53
C ILE A 375 0.16 17.73 22.79
N LYS A 376 1.45 17.39 22.84
CA LYS A 376 1.91 16.03 23.18
C LYS A 376 1.39 15.62 24.55
N GLY A 377 0.67 14.48 24.59
CA GLY A 377 0.20 13.85 25.83
C GLY A 377 1.00 12.58 26.17
N GLY A 378 0.53 11.82 27.16
CA GLY A 378 1.14 10.56 27.59
C GLY A 378 0.99 9.38 26.62
N THR A 379 0.38 9.59 25.45
CA THR A 379 0.15 8.57 24.41
C THR A 379 0.61 9.08 23.04
N ILE A 380 0.64 8.21 22.03
CA ILE A 380 0.97 8.58 20.64
C ILE A 380 -0.19 9.30 19.90
N HIS A 381 -1.25 9.65 20.62
CA HIS A 381 -2.49 10.15 20.04
C HIS A 381 -2.28 11.47 19.30
N MET A 382 -1.36 12.32 19.78
CA MET A 382 -1.01 13.57 19.14
C MET A 382 -0.39 13.34 17.75
N GLU A 383 0.54 12.38 17.61
CA GLU A 383 1.18 12.05 16.33
C GLU A 383 0.18 11.49 15.33
N VAL A 384 -0.71 10.61 15.78
CA VAL A 384 -1.75 10.01 14.92
C VAL A 384 -2.72 11.08 14.43
N ILE A 385 -3.22 11.97 15.31
CA ILE A 385 -4.11 13.05 14.89
C ILE A 385 -3.37 14.06 14.00
N ALA A 386 -2.14 14.46 14.35
CA ALA A 386 -1.35 15.42 13.58
C ALA A 386 -1.16 14.94 12.14
N ASN A 387 -0.78 13.68 11.95
CA ASN A 387 -0.61 13.10 10.62
C ASN A 387 -1.92 13.03 9.84
N ALA A 388 -3.01 12.58 10.49
CA ALA A 388 -4.32 12.49 9.85
C ALA A 388 -4.86 13.87 9.43
N VAL A 389 -4.81 14.87 10.32
CA VAL A 389 -5.33 16.21 10.08
C VAL A 389 -4.49 16.95 9.03
N SER A 390 -3.16 16.85 9.09
CA SER A 390 -2.27 17.48 8.10
C SER A 390 -2.54 16.95 6.70
N SER A 391 -2.62 15.62 6.55
CA SER A 391 -2.91 14.96 5.27
C SER A 391 -4.29 15.35 4.74
N GLN A 392 -5.30 15.37 5.61
CA GLN A 392 -6.67 15.70 5.19
C GLN A 392 -6.87 17.17 4.85
N ILE A 393 -6.20 18.11 5.52
CA ILE A 393 -6.25 19.54 5.17
C ILE A 393 -5.60 19.76 3.80
N MET A 394 -4.45 19.14 3.54
CA MET A 394 -3.79 19.20 2.24
C MET A 394 -4.68 18.63 1.13
N GLU A 395 -5.27 17.45 1.33
CA GLU A 395 -6.19 16.85 0.36
C GLU A 395 -7.42 17.73 0.11
N LEU A 396 -7.96 18.34 1.17
CA LEU A 396 -9.17 19.18 1.09
C LEU A 396 -8.98 20.39 0.18
N GLN A 397 -7.78 20.96 0.09
CA GLN A 397 -7.51 22.10 -0.80
C GLN A 397 -7.79 21.77 -2.27
N PHE A 398 -7.47 20.53 -2.69
CA PHE A 398 -7.70 20.06 -4.06
C PHE A 398 -9.18 19.76 -4.29
N GLN A 399 -9.84 19.17 -3.31
CA GLN A 399 -11.26 18.84 -3.39
C GLN A 399 -12.15 20.10 -3.44
N LEU A 400 -11.84 21.10 -2.62
CA LEU A 400 -12.62 22.35 -2.57
C LEU A 400 -12.26 23.34 -3.69
N LYS A 401 -11.17 23.08 -4.43
CA LYS A 401 -10.62 23.97 -5.47
C LYS A 401 -10.40 25.41 -4.99
N ILE A 402 -10.02 25.54 -3.72
CA ILE A 402 -9.60 26.78 -3.09
C ILE A 402 -8.46 26.47 -2.11
N PRO A 403 -7.55 27.42 -1.86
CA PRO A 403 -6.51 27.24 -0.84
C PRO A 403 -7.11 26.95 0.54
N VAL A 404 -6.53 25.97 1.24
CA VAL A 404 -6.83 25.67 2.64
C VAL A 404 -5.52 25.72 3.42
N ILE A 405 -5.37 26.71 4.29
CA ILE A 405 -4.15 26.97 5.04
C ILE A 405 -4.13 26.12 6.32
N PHE A 406 -3.02 25.40 6.49
CA PHE A 406 -2.75 24.58 7.67
C PHE A 406 -2.18 25.43 8.81
N GLY A 407 -3.05 25.88 9.72
CA GLY A 407 -2.70 26.61 10.94
C GLY A 407 -2.83 25.77 12.21
N VAL A 408 -2.42 24.50 12.17
CA VAL A 408 -2.47 23.61 13.35
C VAL A 408 -1.08 23.54 14.00
N LEU A 409 -0.97 23.99 15.24
CA LEU A 409 0.27 23.92 16.01
C LEU A 409 0.42 22.54 16.64
N THR A 410 1.46 21.81 16.24
CA THR A 410 1.87 20.54 16.86
C THR A 410 3.05 20.80 17.80
N VAL A 411 2.79 20.77 19.10
CA VAL A 411 3.74 21.22 20.13
C VAL A 411 3.94 20.17 21.23
N MET A 412 5.08 20.22 21.89
CA MET A 412 5.49 19.26 22.92
C MET A 412 4.98 19.65 24.31
N SER A 413 4.67 20.93 24.54
CA SER A 413 4.22 21.44 25.84
C SER A 413 3.22 22.60 25.70
N LEU A 414 2.50 22.88 26.79
CA LEU A 414 1.58 24.02 26.86
C LEU A 414 2.33 25.36 26.83
N GLU A 415 3.53 25.43 27.42
CA GLU A 415 4.39 26.61 27.38
C GLU A 415 4.79 26.96 25.94
N GLN A 416 5.19 25.94 25.17
CA GLN A 416 5.49 26.11 23.75
C GLN A 416 4.24 26.55 22.97
N ALA A 417 3.07 26.01 23.29
CA ALA A 417 1.81 26.46 22.69
C ALA A 417 1.55 27.95 22.95
N ALA A 418 1.78 28.40 24.18
CA ALA A 418 1.60 29.80 24.57
C ALA A 418 2.59 30.73 23.86
N GLU A 419 3.88 30.39 23.83
CA GLU A 419 4.88 31.18 23.11
C GLU A 419 4.53 31.35 21.62
N ARG A 420 4.12 30.25 20.97
CA ARG A 420 3.75 30.25 19.55
C ARG A 420 2.43 30.99 19.29
N ALA A 421 1.43 30.85 20.16
CA ALA A 421 0.13 31.50 20.00
C ALA A 421 0.21 33.03 20.05
N HIS A 422 1.14 33.58 20.84
CA HIS A 422 1.36 35.03 20.97
C HIS A 422 2.41 35.58 19.99
N SER A 423 2.92 34.75 19.07
CA SER A 423 3.85 35.16 18.02
C SER A 423 3.11 35.70 16.78
N SER A 424 3.83 36.03 15.71
CA SER A 424 3.28 36.48 14.42
C SER A 424 2.68 35.35 13.56
N LEU A 425 2.46 34.16 14.12
CA LEU A 425 1.99 32.99 13.38
C LEU A 425 0.61 33.18 12.76
N GLY A 426 -0.35 33.74 13.51
CA GLY A 426 -1.69 34.02 12.98
C GLY A 426 -1.63 34.93 11.75
N ALA A 427 -0.84 36.00 11.85
CA ALA A 427 -0.57 36.90 10.75
C ALA A 427 0.11 36.21 9.55
N SER A 428 1.04 35.28 9.81
CA SER A 428 1.69 34.49 8.75
C SER A 428 0.69 33.61 7.99
N TRP A 429 -0.28 32.99 8.68
CA TRP A 429 -1.33 32.20 8.03
C TRP A 429 -2.27 33.06 7.18
N ALA A 430 -2.62 34.26 7.66
CA ALA A 430 -3.37 35.23 6.87
C ALA A 430 -2.62 35.65 5.58
N ASN A 431 -1.33 35.98 5.71
CA ASN A 431 -0.49 36.34 4.56
C ASN A 431 -0.39 35.18 3.56
N SER A 432 -0.22 33.95 4.05
CA SER A 432 -0.18 32.74 3.22
C SER A 432 -1.49 32.52 2.47
N ALA A 433 -2.64 32.73 3.12
CA ALA A 433 -3.95 32.63 2.48
C ALA A 433 -4.08 33.60 1.30
N LEU A 434 -3.72 34.87 1.51
CA LEU A 434 -3.83 35.90 0.47
C LEU A 434 -2.85 35.68 -0.68
N ALA A 435 -1.63 35.26 -0.39
CA ALA A 435 -0.65 34.91 -1.42
C ALA A 435 -1.14 33.73 -2.28
N MET A 436 -1.74 32.70 -1.66
CA MET A 436 -2.32 31.58 -2.40
C MET A 436 -3.53 31.97 -3.24
N VAL A 437 -4.36 32.90 -2.76
CA VAL A 437 -5.45 33.49 -3.57
C VAL A 437 -4.90 34.23 -4.78
N ASN A 438 -3.80 34.98 -4.62
CA ASN A 438 -3.15 35.68 -5.73
C ASN A 438 -2.67 34.69 -6.81
N ILE A 439 -2.05 33.57 -6.40
CA ILE A 439 -1.59 32.52 -7.32
C ILE A 439 -2.77 31.92 -8.10
N ASP A 440 -3.88 31.58 -7.43
CA ASP A 440 -5.07 31.02 -8.10
C ASP A 440 -5.65 31.99 -9.13
N GLN A 441 -5.68 33.30 -8.82
CA GLN A 441 -6.16 34.32 -9.74
C GLN A 441 -5.25 34.49 -10.96
N GLU A 442 -3.92 34.54 -10.77
CA GLU A 442 -2.96 34.68 -11.88
C GLU A 442 -3.06 33.49 -12.85
N VAL A 443 -3.21 32.27 -12.33
CA VAL A 443 -3.41 31.06 -13.13
C VAL A 443 -4.72 31.16 -13.94
N ARG A 444 -5.84 31.56 -13.32
CA ARG A 444 -7.12 31.71 -14.02
C ARG A 444 -7.07 32.75 -15.14
N LEU A 445 -6.43 33.90 -14.91
CA LEU A 445 -6.28 34.96 -15.91
C LEU A 445 -5.45 34.49 -17.11
N ARG A 446 -4.37 33.74 -16.88
CA ARG A 446 -3.55 33.16 -17.95
C ARG A 446 -4.31 32.12 -18.77
N LEU A 447 -5.09 31.26 -18.11
CA LEU A 447 -5.91 30.26 -18.79
C LEU A 447 -7.00 30.91 -19.66
N ALA A 448 -7.72 31.90 -19.12
CA ALA A 448 -8.73 32.65 -19.88
C ALA A 448 -8.12 33.37 -21.09
N SER A 449 -6.92 33.96 -20.93
CA SER A 449 -6.20 34.61 -22.03
C SER A 449 -5.78 33.61 -23.11
N ALA A 450 -5.31 32.42 -22.73
CA ALA A 450 -4.93 31.36 -23.66
C ALA A 450 -6.14 30.81 -24.44
N GLU A 451 -7.28 30.63 -23.78
CA GLU A 451 -8.53 30.23 -24.43
C GLU A 451 -9.02 31.28 -25.44
N GLN A 452 -8.92 32.57 -25.08
CA GLN A 452 -9.30 33.66 -25.98
C GLN A 452 -8.40 33.71 -27.23
N ILE A 453 -7.09 33.53 -27.07
CA ILE A 453 -6.14 33.45 -28.19
C ILE A 453 -6.47 32.26 -29.09
N ARG A 454 -6.82 31.11 -28.51
CA ARG A 454 -7.21 29.91 -29.27
C ARG A 454 -8.48 30.15 -30.08
N ARG A 455 -9.53 30.71 -29.48
CA ARG A 455 -10.77 31.06 -30.19
C ARG A 455 -10.52 32.04 -31.34
N ASN A 456 -9.68 33.05 -31.14
CA ASN A 456 -9.35 34.01 -32.19
C ASN A 456 -8.61 33.38 -33.38
N ARG A 457 -7.85 32.29 -33.16
CA ARG A 457 -7.16 31.54 -34.23
C ARG A 457 -8.07 30.55 -34.97
N GLU A 458 -9.16 30.09 -34.36
CA GLU A 458 -10.13 29.19 -35.01
C GLU A 458 -11.15 29.97 -35.87
N VAL A 459 -11.25 31.30 -35.69
CA VAL A 459 -12.14 32.20 -36.45
C VAL A 459 -11.42 32.85 -37.66
N GLN A 460 -10.09 32.79 -37.71
CA GLN A 460 -9.26 33.19 -38.87
C GLN A 460 -8.99 31.99 -39.77
#